data_AF-A0A8C0PFG1-F1
#
_entry.id   AF-A0A8C0PFG1-F1
#
_cell.length_a   1.000
_cell.length_b   1.000
_cell.length_c   1.000
_cell.angle_alpha   90.00
_cell.angle_beta   90.00
_cell.angle_gamma   90.00
#
_symmetry.space_group_name_H-M   'P 1'
#
loop_
_entity.id
_entity.type
_entity.pdbx_description
1 polymer ?
#
loop_
_entity_poly.entity_id
_entity_poly.type
_entity_poly.pdbx_seq_one_letter_code
_entity_poly.pdbx_strand_id
1 'polypeptide(L)'
;KAGLVDDFEKKFNVLKVPVPEDKYTVQVDAEEKEDVKSCAEFLSFSKARTEEYEKELEKMKNIIPFDQMTIEEVTEVFPETKLDKKYRYWPHKPIENL
;
A
#
# COMPACT_ATOMS: atom_id res chain seq x y z
N LYS A 1 46.42 36.42 -43.88
CA LYS A 1 45.24 35.68 -43.37
C LYS A 1 45.56 34.63 -42.30
N ALA A 2 46.82 34.49 -41.83
CA ALA A 2 47.19 33.49 -40.82
C ALA A 2 46.88 33.90 -39.35
N GLY A 3 46.75 35.19 -39.05
CA GLY A 3 46.57 35.65 -37.66
C GLY A 3 45.16 35.48 -37.07
N LEU A 4 44.11 35.34 -37.88
CA LEU A 4 42.73 35.27 -37.39
C LEU A 4 42.44 33.94 -36.66
N VAL A 5 42.98 32.84 -37.18
CA VAL A 5 42.78 31.50 -36.63
C VAL A 5 43.52 31.34 -35.31
N ASP A 6 44.76 31.82 -35.25
CA ASP A 6 45.59 31.88 -34.04
C ASP A 6 44.94 32.70 -32.91
N ASP A 7 44.34 33.84 -33.25
CA ASP A 7 43.67 34.73 -32.29
C ASP A 7 42.37 34.10 -31.76
N PHE A 8 41.65 33.36 -32.62
CA PHE A 8 40.44 32.64 -32.25
C PHE A 8 40.74 31.45 -31.34
N GLU A 9 41.75 30.66 -31.66
CA GLU A 9 42.19 29.51 -30.86
C GLU A 9 42.65 29.95 -29.46
N LYS A 10 43.41 31.05 -29.36
CA LYS A 10 43.79 31.63 -28.07
C LYS A 10 42.59 32.08 -27.25
N LYS A 11 41.62 32.77 -27.86
CA LYS A 11 40.41 33.25 -27.17
C LYS A 11 39.49 32.11 -26.75
N PHE A 12 39.38 31.06 -27.57
CA PHE A 12 38.56 29.89 -27.27
C PHE A 12 39.14 29.05 -26.13
N ASN A 13 40.46 28.86 -26.10
CA ASN A 13 41.13 28.14 -25.02
C ASN A 13 41.09 28.89 -23.67
N VAL A 14 40.98 30.23 -23.70
CA VAL A 14 40.81 31.06 -22.50
C VAL A 14 39.35 31.04 -22.00
N LEU A 15 38.39 30.74 -22.88
CA LEU A 15 36.97 30.70 -22.53
C LEU A 15 36.68 29.48 -21.63
N LYS A 16 36.67 29.69 -20.32
CA LYS A 16 36.09 28.74 -19.37
C LYS A 16 34.59 28.98 -19.26
N VAL A 17 33.79 28.03 -19.72
CA VAL A 17 32.35 28.05 -19.50
C VAL A 17 32.10 27.74 -18.01
N PRO A 18 31.46 28.64 -17.25
CA PRO A 18 31.16 28.40 -15.85
C PRO A 18 30.14 27.26 -15.74
N VAL A 19 30.43 26.30 -14.86
CA VAL A 19 29.53 25.19 -14.55
C VAL A 19 28.33 25.77 -13.79
N PRO A 20 27.09 25.40 -14.15
CA PRO A 20 25.91 25.88 -13.44
C PRO A 20 25.91 25.43 -11.98
N GLU A 21 25.38 26.29 -11.10
CA GLU A 21 25.18 25.95 -9.69
C GLU A 21 24.16 24.82 -9.53
N ASP A 22 24.50 23.84 -8.70
CA ASP A 22 23.60 22.76 -8.34
C ASP A 22 22.67 23.20 -7.19
N LYS A 23 21.37 23.25 -7.49
CA LYS A 23 20.32 23.68 -6.55
C LYS A 23 19.45 22.53 -6.07
N TYR A 24 19.60 21.33 -6.63
CA TYR A 24 18.58 20.29 -6.56
C TYR A 24 19.06 18.98 -5.92
N THR A 25 20.37 18.70 -5.91
CA THR A 25 20.88 17.44 -5.33
C THR A 25 20.44 17.25 -3.87
N VAL A 26 20.46 18.32 -3.06
CA VAL A 26 20.01 18.25 -1.66
C VAL A 26 18.51 17.95 -1.53
N GLN A 27 17.69 18.39 -2.48
CA GLN A 27 16.24 18.14 -2.49
C GLN A 27 15.97 16.67 -2.85
N VAL A 28 16.67 16.17 -3.87
CA VAL A 28 16.59 14.76 -4.30
C VAL A 28 17.04 13.82 -3.18
N ASP A 29 18.15 14.13 -2.50
CA ASP A 29 18.65 13.33 -1.38
C ASP A 29 17.67 13.31 -0.18
N ALA A 30 16.88 14.37 -0.01
CA ALA A 30 15.88 14.45 1.06
C ALA A 30 14.65 13.60 0.73
N GLU A 31 14.16 13.69 -0.51
CA GLU A 31 13.03 12.90 -1.02
C GLU A 31 13.34 11.40 -1.00
N GLU A 32 14.54 11.01 -1.45
CA GLU A 32 14.99 9.60 -1.42
C GLU A 32 14.92 9.02 0.00
N LYS A 33 15.34 9.79 1.02
CA LYS A 33 15.30 9.33 2.42
C LYS A 33 13.88 9.20 2.95
N GLU A 34 12.94 10.02 2.48
CA GLU A 34 11.53 9.93 2.86
C GLU A 34 10.88 8.71 2.22
N ASP A 35 11.11 8.50 0.92
CA ASP A 35 10.58 7.37 0.17
C ASP A 35 11.07 6.04 0.71
N VAL A 36 12.35 5.94 1.09
CA VAL A 36 12.91 4.72 1.71
C VAL A 36 12.19 4.38 3.02
N LYS A 37 11.84 5.38 3.83
CA LYS A 37 11.07 5.16 5.07
C LYS A 37 9.66 4.69 4.78
N SER A 38 8.96 5.39 3.88
CA SER A 38 7.60 5.03 3.44
C SER A 38 7.55 3.60 2.89
N CYS A 39 8.53 3.22 2.07
CA CYS A 39 8.65 1.86 1.54
C CYS A 39 8.86 0.83 2.66
N ALA A 40 9.74 1.10 3.63
CA ALA A 40 9.97 0.19 4.75
C ALA A 40 8.71 -0.01 5.61
N GLU A 41 7.99 1.07 5.90
CA GLU A 41 6.71 1.04 6.62
C GLU A 41 5.67 0.24 5.83
N PHE A 42 5.48 0.53 4.55
CA PHE A 42 4.54 -0.19 3.68
C PHE A 42 4.85 -1.69 3.59
N LEU A 43 6.12 -2.07 3.50
CA LEU A 43 6.54 -3.47 3.51
C LEU A 43 6.18 -4.16 4.81
N SER A 44 6.38 -3.50 5.95
CA SER A 44 6.02 -4.05 7.26
C SER A 44 4.51 -4.26 7.41
N PHE A 45 3.70 -3.28 7.03
CA PHE A 45 2.24 -3.40 7.04
C PHE A 45 1.75 -4.49 6.08
N SER A 46 2.35 -4.57 4.89
CA SER A 46 1.98 -5.57 3.89
C SER A 46 2.28 -6.99 4.36
N LYS A 47 3.41 -7.21 5.04
CA LYS A 47 3.74 -8.50 5.65
C LYS A 47 2.75 -8.88 6.76
N ALA A 48 2.46 -7.96 7.68
CA ALA A 48 1.47 -8.19 8.73
C ALA A 48 0.08 -8.56 8.16
N ARG A 49 -0.36 -7.84 7.12
CA ARG A 49 -1.62 -8.13 6.42
C ARG A 49 -1.60 -9.50 5.72
N THR A 50 -0.46 -9.88 5.14
CA THR A 50 -0.31 -11.20 4.50
C THR A 50 -0.45 -12.32 5.52
N GLU A 51 0.22 -12.21 6.68
CA GLU A 51 0.11 -13.18 7.77
C GLU A 51 -1.32 -13.28 8.34
N GLU A 52 -2.04 -12.16 8.43
CA GLU A 52 -3.45 -12.15 8.84
C GLU A 52 -4.34 -12.92 7.85
N TYR A 53 -4.21 -12.62 6.56
CA TYR A 53 -4.97 -13.31 5.52
C TYR A 53 -4.60 -14.80 5.36
N GLU A 54 -3.34 -15.17 5.60
CA GLU A 54 -2.94 -16.58 5.63
C GLU A 54 -3.65 -17.33 6.76
N LYS A 55 -3.73 -16.75 7.96
CA LYS A 55 -4.49 -17.33 9.08
C LYS A 55 -5.98 -17.42 8.77
N GLU A 56 -6.55 -16.41 8.13
CA GLU A 56 -7.96 -16.43 7.73
C GLU A 56 -8.24 -17.49 6.67
N LEU A 57 -7.35 -17.65 5.68
CA LEU A 57 -7.43 -18.72 4.69
C LEU A 57 -7.33 -20.11 5.32
N GLU A 58 -6.43 -20.31 6.29
CA GLU A 58 -6.35 -21.58 7.02
C GLU A 58 -7.62 -21.86 7.80
N LYS A 59 -8.22 -20.85 8.46
CA LYS A 59 -9.53 -21.00 9.08
C LYS A 59 -10.55 -21.45 8.05
N MET A 60 -10.69 -20.74 6.93
CA MET A 60 -11.66 -21.05 5.88
C MET A 60 -11.50 -22.45 5.28
N LYS A 61 -10.27 -22.92 5.09
CA LYS A 61 -9.99 -24.29 4.60
C LYS A 61 -10.38 -25.37 5.60
N ASN A 62 -10.33 -25.07 6.89
CA ASN A 62 -10.66 -26.00 7.96
C ASN A 62 -12.15 -25.94 8.38
N ILE A 63 -12.94 -25.01 7.83
CA ILE A 63 -14.39 -24.95 8.07
C ILE A 63 -15.07 -26.19 7.48
N ILE A 64 -15.98 -26.78 8.24
CA ILE A 64 -16.84 -27.88 7.81
C ILE A 64 -17.69 -27.37 6.62
N PRO A 65 -17.85 -28.16 5.54
CA PRO A 65 -18.72 -27.78 4.44
C PRO A 65 -20.09 -27.31 4.93
N PHE A 66 -20.58 -26.18 4.41
CA PHE A 66 -21.82 -25.54 4.90
C PHE A 66 -23.03 -26.49 4.91
N ASP A 67 -23.11 -27.44 3.96
CA ASP A 67 -24.20 -28.43 3.90
C ASP A 67 -24.22 -29.41 5.09
N GLN A 68 -23.11 -29.51 5.83
CA GLN A 68 -22.91 -30.43 6.96
C GLN A 68 -22.71 -29.70 8.28
N MET A 69 -22.68 -28.37 8.26
CA MET A 69 -22.36 -27.55 9.43
C MET A 69 -23.61 -27.31 10.30
N THR A 70 -23.48 -27.46 11.61
CA THR A 70 -24.57 -27.16 12.56
C THR A 70 -24.64 -25.66 12.86
N ILE A 71 -25.81 -25.18 13.31
CA ILE A 71 -26.02 -23.75 13.61
C ILE A 71 -25.10 -23.29 14.75
N GLU A 72 -24.83 -24.17 15.71
CA GLU A 72 -23.89 -23.92 16.81
C GLU A 72 -22.47 -23.72 16.29
N GLU A 73 -22.00 -24.58 15.38
CA GLU A 73 -20.67 -24.46 14.75
C GLU A 73 -20.58 -23.19 13.88
N VAL A 74 -21.64 -22.86 13.12
CA VAL A 74 -21.70 -21.60 12.34
C VAL A 74 -21.56 -20.39 13.26
N THR A 75 -22.19 -20.43 14.43
CA THR A 75 -22.11 -19.36 15.43
C THR A 75 -20.72 -19.26 16.07
N GLU A 76 -19.98 -20.37 16.16
CA GLU A 76 -18.60 -20.39 16.66
C GLU A 76 -17.61 -19.84 15.63
N VAL A 77 -17.77 -20.19 14.36
CA VAL A 77 -16.91 -19.72 13.27
C VAL A 77 -17.22 -18.28 12.87
N PHE A 78 -18.50 -17.91 12.84
CA PHE A 78 -19.01 -16.60 12.43
C PHE A 78 -19.83 -15.97 13.56
N PRO A 79 -19.19 -15.49 14.64
CA PRO A 79 -19.88 -14.93 15.79
C PRO A 79 -20.76 -13.72 15.46
N GLU A 80 -20.52 -13.03 14.35
CA GLU A 80 -21.35 -11.94 13.81
C GLU A 80 -22.73 -12.41 13.35
N THR A 81 -22.89 -13.68 13.00
CA THR A 81 -24.19 -14.27 12.61
C THR A 81 -25.06 -14.63 13.82
N LYS A 82 -24.49 -14.55 15.02
CA LYS A 82 -25.18 -14.88 16.26
C LYS A 82 -26.40 -13.99 16.46
N LEU A 83 -27.57 -14.60 16.42
CA LEU A 83 -28.83 -13.91 16.63
C LEU A 83 -28.89 -13.32 18.05
N ASP A 84 -29.10 -12.01 18.15
CA ASP A 84 -29.23 -11.31 19.43
C ASP A 84 -30.52 -11.76 20.15
N LYS A 85 -30.35 -12.39 21.31
CA LYS A 85 -31.46 -12.88 22.15
C LYS A 85 -32.30 -11.75 22.77
N LYS A 86 -31.83 -10.51 22.71
CA LYS A 86 -32.52 -9.35 23.28
C LYS A 86 -33.81 -8.98 22.54
N TYR A 87 -33.88 -9.23 21.23
CA TYR A 87 -35.02 -8.87 20.39
C TYR A 87 -35.73 -10.12 19.87
N ARG A 88 -37.06 -10.04 19.70
CA ARG A 88 -37.85 -11.17 19.23
C ARG A 88 -37.52 -11.42 17.75
N TYR A 89 -37.15 -12.65 17.40
CA TYR A 89 -36.66 -13.02 16.05
C TYR A 89 -37.69 -12.89 14.92
N TRP A 90 -38.96 -12.72 15.25
CA TRP A 90 -40.03 -12.64 14.25
C TRP A 90 -40.16 -11.22 13.69
N PRO A 91 -40.36 -11.04 12.38
CA PRO A 91 -40.57 -9.71 11.81
C PRO A 91 -41.75 -9.01 12.49
N HIS A 92 -41.50 -7.80 13.00
CA HIS A 92 -42.50 -6.93 13.60
C HIS A 92 -43.48 -6.32 12.58
N LYS A 93 -43.39 -6.71 11.30
CA LYS A 93 -44.31 -6.32 10.24
C LYS A 93 -45.20 -7.50 9.86
N PRO A 94 -46.52 -7.30 9.67
CA PRO A 94 -47.40 -8.32 9.11
C PRO A 94 -46.83 -8.82 7.78
N ILE A 95 -46.96 -10.12 7.51
CA ILE A 95 -46.51 -10.79 6.27
C ILE A 95 -47.09 -10.09 5.03
N GLU A 96 -48.25 -9.43 5.17
CA GLU A 96 -48.91 -8.66 4.13
C GLU A 96 -48.12 -7.43 3.63
N ASN A 97 -47.07 -6.99 4.35
CA ASN A 97 -46.26 -5.82 4.01
C ASN A 97 -44.80 -6.15 3.60
N LEU A 98 -44.50 -7.43 3.34
CA LEU A 98 -43.25 -7.93 2.77
C LEU A 98 -43.47 -8.35 1.32
#